data_AF-A0A7N2RAQ8-F1
#
_entry.id   AF-A0A7N2RAQ8-F1
#
_cell.length_a   1.000
_cell.length_b   1.000
_cell.length_c   1.000
_cell.angle_alpha   90.00
_cell.angle_beta   90.00
_cell.angle_gamma   90.00
#
_symmetry.space_group_name_H-M   'P 1'
#
loop_
_entity.id
_entity.type
_entity.pdbx_description
1 polymer ?
#
loop_
_entity_poly.entity_id
_entity_poly.type
_entity_poly.pdbx_seq_one_letter_code
_entity_poly.pdbx_strand_id
1 'polypeptide(L)'
;MEWKEQDWVGWFFLDKLNGKKCYVLPARELTIESGDIPWYWKWVSLPPPESRFPEVVELNSVALFDISGKMSTSILSLKTNYAAYLVYKLTKEAFGFDRPPLRASVGTTGGGGVYEQTVGLDLPAVQQRQQDQVVLPQQQQHTSPPKEREDGWLEIELGPFFNGGGEDDEL
;
A
#
# COMPACT_ATOMS: atom_id res chain seq x y z
N MET A 1 -16.10 -9.12 -33.24
CA MET A 1 -15.97 -8.26 -32.04
C MET A 1 -14.59 -8.56 -31.47
N GLU A 2 -13.60 -7.79 -31.93
CA GLU A 2 -12.24 -7.84 -31.39
C GLU A 2 -12.26 -7.15 -30.04
N TRP A 3 -11.96 -7.90 -28.99
CA TRP A 3 -11.60 -7.28 -27.72
C TRP A 3 -10.20 -6.73 -27.91
N LYS A 4 -10.07 -5.40 -27.92
CA LYS A 4 -8.76 -4.77 -27.74
C LYS A 4 -8.32 -5.08 -26.33
N GLU A 5 -7.26 -5.87 -26.23
CA GLU A 5 -6.41 -6.01 -25.06
C GLU A 5 -5.90 -4.60 -24.73
N GLN A 6 -6.61 -3.92 -23.83
CA GLN A 6 -6.01 -2.82 -23.07
C GLN A 6 -5.25 -3.51 -21.96
N ASP A 7 -3.94 -3.31 -21.91
CA ASP A 7 -3.03 -3.90 -20.93
C ASP A 7 -3.45 -3.55 -19.50
N TRP A 8 -4.29 -4.38 -18.89
CA TRP A 8 -4.58 -4.27 -17.46
C TRP A 8 -3.43 -4.93 -16.70
N VAL A 9 -2.41 -4.15 -16.34
CA VAL A 9 -1.24 -4.66 -15.61
C VAL A 9 -1.55 -4.93 -14.13
N GLY A 10 -2.71 -4.49 -13.63
CA GLY A 10 -3.17 -4.71 -12.25
C GLY A 10 -4.35 -5.65 -12.10
N TRP A 11 -4.76 -5.88 -10.85
CA TRP A 11 -5.87 -6.78 -10.53
C TRP A 11 -7.11 -6.00 -10.11
N PHE A 12 -8.17 -6.15 -10.90
CA PHE A 12 -9.49 -5.63 -10.64
C PHE A 12 -10.40 -6.64 -9.89
N PHE A 13 -11.14 -6.15 -8.90
CA PHE A 13 -12.21 -6.91 -8.26
C PHE A 13 -13.32 -5.98 -7.74
N LEU A 14 -14.44 -6.54 -7.30
CA LEU A 14 -15.52 -5.78 -6.67
C LEU A 14 -15.48 -6.00 -5.16
N ASP A 15 -15.63 -4.93 -4.40
CA ASP A 15 -15.88 -5.03 -2.97
C ASP A 15 -17.16 -5.83 -2.71
N LYS A 16 -17.07 -6.80 -1.81
CA LYS A 16 -18.16 -7.75 -1.55
C LYS A 16 -19.39 -7.09 -0.89
N LEU A 17 -19.20 -6.00 -0.15
CA LEU A 17 -20.25 -5.38 0.65
C LEU A 17 -21.04 -4.35 -0.17
N ASN A 18 -20.35 -3.54 -0.96
CA ASN A 18 -20.96 -2.41 -1.67
C ASN A 18 -20.87 -2.51 -3.20
N GLY A 19 -20.21 -3.55 -3.74
CA GLY A 19 -20.07 -3.77 -5.18
C GLY A 19 -19.23 -2.72 -5.90
N LYS A 20 -18.50 -1.88 -5.17
CA LYS A 20 -17.63 -0.84 -5.76
C LYS A 20 -16.37 -1.47 -6.33
N LYS A 21 -15.89 -0.86 -7.40
CA LYS A 21 -14.67 -1.26 -8.09
C LYS A 21 -13.45 -1.08 -7.20
N CYS A 22 -12.64 -2.11 -7.02
CA CYS A 22 -11.35 -2.10 -6.35
C CYS A 22 -10.24 -2.47 -7.35
N TYR A 23 -9.04 -1.95 -7.12
CA TYR A 23 -7.90 -2.18 -7.99
C TYR A 23 -6.61 -2.33 -7.16
N VAL A 24 -5.72 -3.21 -7.60
CA VAL A 24 -4.41 -3.43 -6.99
C VAL A 24 -3.34 -3.25 -8.05
N LEU A 25 -2.38 -2.37 -7.76
CA LEU A 25 -1.16 -2.21 -8.55
C LEU A 25 -0.16 -3.33 -8.20
N PRO A 26 0.44 -4.02 -9.18
CA PRO A 26 1.58 -4.89 -8.91
C PRO A 26 2.80 -4.04 -8.53
N ALA A 27 3.77 -4.65 -7.86
CA ALA A 27 5.03 -3.99 -7.52
C ALA A 27 5.75 -3.40 -8.75
N ARG A 28 5.59 -4.02 -9.93
CA ARG A 28 6.17 -3.56 -11.21
C ARG A 28 5.63 -2.22 -11.72
N GLU A 29 4.46 -1.81 -11.26
CA GLU A 29 3.85 -0.51 -11.60
C GLU A 29 4.23 0.58 -10.58
N LEU A 30 4.99 0.24 -9.53
CA LEU A 30 5.48 1.20 -8.55
C LEU A 30 6.84 1.77 -8.99
N THR A 31 7.03 3.06 -8.71
CA THR A 31 8.35 3.68 -8.72
C THR A 31 8.98 3.47 -7.34
N ILE A 32 10.14 2.82 -7.33
CA ILE A 32 10.87 2.46 -6.12
C ILE A 32 12.24 3.11 -6.19
N GLU A 33 12.57 3.94 -5.20
CA GLU A 33 13.87 4.58 -5.13
C GLU A 33 14.98 3.52 -5.02
N SER A 34 15.97 3.61 -5.92
CA SER A 34 17.01 2.60 -6.09
C SER A 34 16.51 1.17 -6.36
N GLY A 35 15.28 0.99 -6.85
CA GLY A 35 14.64 -0.30 -7.11
C GLY A 35 15.32 -1.17 -8.19
N ASP A 36 16.21 -0.58 -8.96
CA ASP A 36 17.08 -1.22 -9.95
C ASP A 36 18.39 -1.77 -9.35
N ILE A 37 18.72 -1.41 -8.10
CA ILE A 37 19.94 -1.85 -7.41
C ILE A 37 19.69 -3.19 -6.69
N PRO A 38 20.27 -4.32 -7.18
CA PRO A 38 19.94 -5.66 -6.66
C PRO A 38 20.33 -5.90 -5.19
N TRP A 39 21.29 -5.12 -4.68
CA TRP A 39 21.73 -5.17 -3.28
C TRP A 39 20.66 -4.62 -2.32
N TYR A 40 19.83 -3.70 -2.79
CA TYR A 40 18.80 -3.04 -2.02
C TYR A 40 17.44 -3.69 -2.23
N TRP A 41 17.12 -4.00 -3.48
CA TRP A 41 15.84 -4.56 -3.86
C TRP A 41 16.04 -5.78 -4.76
N LYS A 42 15.32 -6.84 -4.45
CA LYS A 42 15.36 -8.08 -5.21
C LYS A 42 13.98 -8.35 -5.78
N TRP A 43 13.90 -8.46 -7.10
CA TRP A 43 12.67 -8.91 -7.75
C TRP A 43 12.56 -10.43 -7.62
N VAL A 44 11.43 -10.89 -7.11
CA VAL A 44 11.18 -12.30 -6.78
C VAL A 44 9.94 -12.76 -7.49
N SER A 45 10.05 -13.90 -8.17
CA SER A 45 8.89 -14.57 -8.75
C SER A 45 8.13 -15.33 -7.67
N LEU A 46 6.84 -15.01 -7.51
CA LEU A 46 5.94 -15.71 -6.60
C LEU A 46 4.84 -16.38 -7.42
N PRO A 47 4.88 -17.72 -7.59
CA PRO A 47 3.81 -18.41 -8.29
C PRO A 47 2.51 -18.38 -7.47
N PRO A 48 1.37 -18.69 -8.10
CA PRO A 48 0.15 -19.01 -7.36
C PRO A 48 0.35 -20.29 -6.52
N PRO A 49 -0.23 -20.37 -5.29
CA PRO A 49 -1.21 -19.43 -4.70
C PRO A 49 -0.61 -18.26 -3.90
N GLU A 50 0.70 -18.16 -3.76
CA GLU A 50 1.37 -17.21 -2.85
C GLU A 50 1.18 -15.74 -3.25
N SER A 51 1.12 -15.49 -4.56
CA SER A 51 0.82 -14.18 -5.15
C SER A 51 -0.04 -14.34 -6.39
N ARG A 52 -0.83 -13.30 -6.66
CA ARG A 52 -1.64 -13.17 -7.89
C ARG A 52 -0.90 -12.40 -8.97
N PHE A 53 0.18 -11.72 -8.59
CA PHE A 53 1.15 -11.11 -9.51
C PHE A 53 2.38 -12.02 -9.63
N PRO A 54 2.91 -12.23 -10.85
CA PRO A 54 4.00 -13.16 -11.09
C PRO A 54 5.32 -12.73 -10.44
N GLU A 55 5.48 -11.43 -10.18
CA GLU A 55 6.64 -10.87 -9.51
C GLU A 55 6.24 -9.89 -8.42
N VAL A 56 7.00 -9.93 -7.33
CA VAL A 56 7.00 -8.95 -6.25
C VAL A 56 8.42 -8.42 -6.05
N VAL A 57 8.55 -7.37 -5.24
CA VAL A 57 9.85 -6.83 -4.86
C VAL A 57 10.09 -7.10 -3.37
N GLU A 58 11.26 -7.62 -3.06
CA GLU A 58 11.75 -7.87 -1.71
C GLU A 58 12.77 -6.80 -1.35
N LEU A 59 12.57 -6.14 -0.21
CA LEU A 59 13.52 -5.19 0.35
C LEU A 59 14.60 -5.95 1.13
N ASN A 60 15.87 -5.78 0.75
CA ASN A 60 17.00 -6.32 1.51
C ASN A 60 17.43 -5.34 2.62
N SER A 61 17.87 -4.13 2.23
CA SER A 61 18.35 -3.09 3.14
C SER A 61 18.56 -1.79 2.34
N VAL A 62 17.98 -0.68 2.79
CA VAL A 62 18.14 0.65 2.16
C VAL A 62 18.39 1.71 3.20
N ALA A 63 19.08 2.79 2.82
CA ALA A 63 19.16 4.00 3.63
C ALA A 63 17.88 4.86 3.53
N LEU A 64 17.14 4.74 2.42
CA LEU A 64 15.90 5.46 2.15
C LEU A 64 14.85 4.51 1.60
N PHE A 65 13.73 4.38 2.30
CA PHE A 65 12.56 3.63 1.85
C PHE A 65 11.56 4.61 1.24
N ASP A 66 11.58 4.73 -0.08
CA ASP A 66 10.66 5.58 -0.84
C ASP A 66 10.05 4.79 -1.99
N ILE A 67 8.72 4.67 -1.94
CA ILE A 67 7.89 4.01 -2.93
C ILE A 67 6.75 4.94 -3.29
N SER A 68 6.47 5.05 -4.58
CA SER A 68 5.32 5.78 -5.10
C SER A 68 4.64 4.98 -6.20
N GLY A 69 3.34 5.19 -6.36
CA GLY A 69 2.55 4.59 -7.41
C GLY A 69 1.62 5.63 -7.99
N LYS A 70 1.23 5.45 -9.25
CA LYS A 70 0.19 6.24 -9.88
C LYS A 70 -0.79 5.33 -10.57
N MET A 71 -2.06 5.73 -10.58
CA MET A 71 -3.07 5.02 -11.36
C MET A 71 -4.19 5.94 -11.81
N SER A 72 -4.73 5.68 -13.00
CA SER A 72 -5.94 6.36 -13.43
C SER A 72 -7.11 6.01 -12.51
N THR A 73 -7.81 7.02 -12.01
CA THR A 73 -9.01 6.85 -11.17
C THR A 73 -10.28 6.62 -11.99
N SER A 74 -10.21 6.79 -13.32
CA SER A 74 -11.33 6.51 -14.25
C SER A 74 -11.80 5.05 -14.19
N ILE A 75 -10.91 4.14 -13.81
CA ILE A 75 -11.21 2.71 -13.68
C ILE A 75 -12.04 2.41 -12.42
N LEU A 76 -12.04 3.31 -11.43
CA LEU A 76 -12.76 3.17 -10.17
C LEU A 76 -14.23 3.62 -10.32
N SER A 77 -15.03 3.34 -9.29
CA SER A 77 -16.40 3.83 -9.24
C SER A 77 -16.42 5.33 -8.94
N LEU A 78 -17.13 6.10 -9.77
CA LEU A 78 -17.27 7.54 -9.58
C LEU A 78 -18.03 7.87 -8.29
N LYS A 79 -17.85 9.10 -7.81
CA LYS A 79 -18.50 9.66 -6.61
C LYS A 79 -18.39 8.75 -5.40
N THR A 80 -17.22 8.16 -5.21
CA THR A 80 -16.97 7.15 -4.18
C THR A 80 -15.72 7.55 -3.38
N ASN A 81 -15.81 7.46 -2.06
CA ASN A 81 -14.66 7.59 -1.17
C ASN A 81 -13.90 6.27 -1.17
N TYR A 82 -12.61 6.34 -1.48
CA TYR A 82 -11.67 5.25 -1.46
C TYR A 82 -10.65 5.46 -0.36
N ALA A 83 -9.96 4.38 -0.01
CA ALA A 83 -8.72 4.42 0.75
C ALA A 83 -7.65 3.64 -0.01
N ALA A 84 -6.44 4.16 -0.04
CA ALA A 84 -5.27 3.49 -0.59
C ALA A 84 -4.61 2.65 0.50
N TYR A 85 -4.12 1.46 0.13
CA TYR A 85 -3.48 0.53 1.06
C TYR A 85 -2.14 0.07 0.47
N LEU A 86 -1.13 -0.09 1.33
CA LEU A 86 0.08 -0.85 1.01
C LEU A 86 -0.12 -2.30 1.45
N VAL A 87 0.11 -3.25 0.54
CA VAL A 87 0.05 -4.69 0.81
C VAL A 87 1.45 -5.28 0.76
N TYR A 88 1.88 -5.96 1.82
CA TYR A 88 3.27 -6.42 1.99
C TYR A 88 3.37 -7.64 2.92
N LYS A 89 4.57 -8.21 3.02
CA LYS A 89 4.92 -9.25 4.00
C LYS A 89 6.19 -8.83 4.73
N LEU A 90 6.30 -9.26 5.98
CA LEU A 90 7.54 -9.16 6.76
C LEU A 90 8.18 -10.55 6.86
N THR A 91 9.48 -10.61 6.59
CA THR A 91 10.30 -11.80 6.87
C THR A 91 10.65 -11.86 8.35
N LYS A 92 11.14 -13.01 8.84
CA LYS A 92 11.55 -13.14 10.25
C LYS A 92 12.77 -12.27 10.56
N GLU A 93 13.54 -11.96 9.53
CA GLU A 93 14.75 -11.16 9.55
C GLU A 93 14.47 -9.67 9.32
N ALA A 94 13.21 -9.25 9.10
CA ALA A 94 12.86 -7.85 8.89
C ALA A 94 13.17 -7.00 10.14
N PHE A 95 13.84 -5.86 9.94
CA PHE A 95 14.18 -4.90 11.00
C PHE A 95 14.21 -3.47 10.44
N GLY A 96 14.23 -2.48 11.34
CA GLY A 96 14.38 -1.06 10.97
C GLY A 96 13.06 -0.32 10.70
N PHE A 97 11.91 -0.97 10.92
CA PHE A 97 10.58 -0.36 10.82
C PHE A 97 10.04 0.13 12.18
N ASP A 98 10.83 -0.01 13.24
CA ASP A 98 10.43 0.29 14.61
C ASP A 98 10.50 1.80 14.91
N ARG A 99 11.41 2.57 14.28
CA ARG A 99 11.53 4.06 14.38
C ARG A 99 12.36 4.68 13.23
N PRO A 100 12.06 5.91 12.75
CA PRO A 100 10.81 6.69 12.89
C PRO A 100 9.70 6.18 11.94
N PRO A 101 8.42 6.51 12.19
CA PRO A 101 7.32 6.06 11.34
C PRO A 101 7.46 6.61 9.91
N LEU A 102 7.06 5.80 8.94
CA LEU A 102 7.13 6.15 7.52
C LEU A 102 6.08 7.21 7.19
N ARG A 103 6.40 8.14 6.29
CA ARG A 103 5.42 9.09 5.78
C ARG A 103 4.65 8.45 4.62
N ALA A 104 3.34 8.54 4.67
CA ALA A 104 2.45 8.16 3.57
C ALA A 104 1.71 9.40 3.09
N SER A 105 1.54 9.51 1.78
CA SER A 105 0.71 10.54 1.17
C SER A 105 -0.16 9.98 0.06
N VAL A 106 -1.37 10.52 -0.06
CA VAL A 106 -2.36 10.15 -1.09
C VAL A 106 -2.99 11.43 -1.63
N GLY A 107 -2.95 11.63 -2.94
CA GLY A 107 -3.50 12.82 -3.60
C GLY A 107 -4.14 12.46 -4.93
N THR A 108 -4.84 13.40 -5.54
CA THR A 108 -5.37 13.22 -6.91
C THR A 108 -5.02 14.43 -7.76
N THR A 109 -4.76 14.23 -9.05
CA THR A 109 -4.37 15.30 -9.98
C THR A 109 -5.51 16.29 -10.27
N GLY A 110 -6.78 15.90 -10.06
CA GLY A 110 -7.99 16.68 -10.29
C GLY A 110 -8.27 17.84 -9.32
N GLY A 111 -7.25 18.34 -8.61
CA GLY A 111 -7.36 19.50 -7.71
C GLY A 111 -7.85 19.20 -6.29
N GLY A 112 -7.84 17.92 -5.88
CA GLY A 112 -8.02 17.52 -4.49
C GLY A 112 -6.81 17.86 -3.61
N GLY A 113 -7.02 17.97 -2.29
CA GLY A 113 -5.92 18.09 -1.34
C GLY A 113 -5.09 16.80 -1.26
N VAL A 114 -3.83 16.91 -0.85
CA VAL A 114 -3.00 15.76 -0.49
C VAL A 114 -3.28 15.39 0.97
N TYR A 115 -3.65 14.14 1.20
CA TYR A 115 -3.70 13.56 2.53
C TYR A 115 -2.29 13.07 2.91
N GLU A 116 -1.82 13.41 4.11
CA GLU A 116 -0.55 12.92 4.66
C GLU A 116 -0.78 12.30 6.04
N GLN A 117 -0.09 11.20 6.31
CA GLN A 117 -0.05 10.58 7.63
C GLN A 117 1.31 9.87 7.88
N THR A 118 1.50 9.39 9.10
CA THR A 118 2.66 8.57 9.46
C THR A 118 2.23 7.15 9.79
N VAL A 119 2.83 6.15 9.13
CA VAL A 119 2.47 4.73 9.25
C VAL A 119 3.60 3.88 9.82
N GLY A 120 3.24 2.87 10.60
CA GLY A 120 4.17 1.84 11.11
C GLY A 120 3.91 0.51 10.42
N LEU A 121 4.95 -0.11 9.83
CA LEU A 121 4.82 -1.40 9.15
C LEU A 121 4.97 -2.60 10.09
N ASP A 122 5.45 -2.38 11.31
CA ASP A 122 5.55 -3.46 12.28
C ASP A 122 4.18 -3.81 12.89
N LEU A 123 3.96 -5.10 13.08
CA LEU A 123 2.85 -5.57 13.89
C LEU A 123 3.08 -5.16 15.35
N PRO A 124 2.07 -4.58 16.04
CA PRO A 124 2.23 -4.27 17.45
C PRO A 124 2.51 -5.57 18.20
N ALA A 125 3.67 -5.64 18.85
CA ALA A 125 3.95 -6.72 19.79
C ALA A 125 2.79 -6.77 20.78
N VAL A 126 2.18 -7.94 20.97
CA VAL A 126 1.14 -8.15 21.98
C VAL A 126 1.68 -7.64 23.29
N GLN A 127 1.23 -6.45 23.70
CA GLN A 127 1.74 -5.80 24.88
C GLN A 127 1.17 -6.57 26.07
N GLN A 128 1.93 -7.55 26.56
CA GLN A 128 1.71 -8.08 27.89
C GLN A 128 1.72 -6.86 28.81
N ARG A 129 0.58 -6.60 29.45
CA ARG A 129 0.37 -5.49 30.37
C ARG A 129 1.39 -5.58 31.50
N GLN A 130 2.58 -5.01 31.31
CA GLN A 130 3.40 -4.57 32.42
C GLN A 130 2.85 -3.21 32.82
N GLN A 131 2.08 -3.24 33.91
CA GLN A 131 1.77 -2.05 34.69
C GLN A 131 3.10 -1.38 35.08
N ASP A 132 3.11 -0.05 35.07
CA ASP A 132 4.19 0.84 35.53
C ASP A 132 5.27 1.27 34.51
N GLN A 133 4.86 1.79 33.36
CA GLN A 133 5.62 2.89 32.75
C GLN A 133 4.71 4.07 32.38
N VAL A 134 5.12 5.26 32.81
CA VAL A 134 4.52 6.54 32.41
C VAL A 134 4.79 6.72 30.92
N VAL A 135 3.84 6.30 30.10
CA VAL A 135 3.87 6.53 28.65
C VAL A 135 3.62 8.02 28.43
N LEU A 136 4.67 8.76 28.03
CA LEU A 136 4.52 10.06 27.42
C LEU A 136 3.57 9.91 26.22
N PRO A 137 2.53 10.76 26.05
CA PRO A 137 1.65 10.67 24.91
C PRO A 137 2.45 11.15 23.69
N GLN A 138 3.14 10.22 23.01
CA GLN A 138 3.45 10.43 21.61
C GLN A 138 2.09 10.58 20.95
N GLN A 139 1.83 11.77 20.41
CA GLN A 139 0.66 12.05 19.58
C GLN A 139 0.68 11.01 18.46
N GLN A 140 -0.03 9.90 18.65
CA GLN A 140 -0.31 8.89 17.65
C GLN A 140 -1.23 9.58 16.65
N GLN A 141 -0.63 10.33 15.73
CA GLN A 141 -1.34 10.91 14.62
C GLN A 141 -1.74 9.74 13.72
N HIS A 142 -2.98 9.29 13.94
CA HIS A 142 -3.74 8.33 13.15
C HIS A 142 -2.94 7.20 12.50
N THR A 143 -2.89 6.03 13.13
CA THR A 143 -2.79 4.78 12.39
C THR A 143 -3.53 3.66 13.09
N SER A 144 -4.38 2.95 12.34
CA SER A 144 -4.70 1.56 12.66
C SER A 144 -3.46 0.71 12.39
N PRO A 145 -3.14 -0.27 13.26
CA PRO A 145 -2.02 -1.17 13.01
C PRO A 145 -2.23 -1.94 11.69
N PRO A 146 -1.15 -2.46 11.07
CA PRO A 146 -1.26 -3.37 9.94
C PRO A 146 -2.21 -4.52 10.25
N LYS A 147 -3.02 -4.89 9.27
CA LYS A 147 -4.00 -5.98 9.40
C LYS A 147 -3.58 -7.15 8.51
N GLU A 148 -3.64 -8.35 9.07
CA GLU A 148 -3.45 -9.58 8.29
C GLU A 148 -4.68 -9.90 7.44
N ARG A 149 -4.46 -10.22 6.17
CA ARG A 149 -5.45 -10.63 5.17
C ARG A 149 -5.62 -12.15 5.18
N GLU A 150 -6.69 -12.63 4.54
CA GLU A 150 -6.95 -14.08 4.39
C GLU A 150 -5.84 -14.82 3.60
N ASP A 151 -5.07 -14.10 2.79
CA ASP A 151 -3.94 -14.62 2.00
C ASP A 151 -2.59 -14.58 2.75
N GLY A 152 -2.60 -14.18 4.03
CA GLY A 152 -1.42 -14.06 4.88
C GLY A 152 -0.52 -12.86 4.54
N TRP A 153 -0.95 -11.95 3.68
CA TRP A 153 -0.31 -10.65 3.48
C TRP A 153 -0.82 -9.64 4.53
N LEU A 154 0.01 -8.65 4.86
CA LEU A 154 -0.38 -7.50 5.67
C LEU A 154 -0.89 -6.39 4.76
N GLU A 155 -1.87 -5.63 5.25
CA GLU A 155 -2.30 -4.37 4.64
C GLU A 155 -2.29 -3.24 5.66
N ILE A 156 -1.86 -2.05 5.23
CA ILE A 156 -1.94 -0.81 6.01
C ILE A 156 -2.52 0.31 5.17
N GLU A 157 -3.42 1.09 5.75
CA GLU A 157 -4.04 2.24 5.09
C GLU A 157 -3.04 3.39 4.95
N LEU A 158 -2.85 3.87 3.72
CA LEU A 158 -2.01 5.03 3.40
C LEU A 158 -2.80 6.34 3.39
N GLY A 159 -4.11 6.27 3.15
CA GLY A 159 -5.00 7.40 3.32
C GLY A 159 -6.22 7.38 2.41
N PRO A 160 -7.24 8.20 2.71
CA PRO A 160 -8.43 8.32 1.90
C PRO A 160 -8.22 9.24 0.69
N PHE A 161 -9.01 9.00 -0.36
CA PHE A 161 -9.19 9.93 -1.47
C PHE A 161 -10.61 9.81 -2.03
N PHE A 162 -11.10 10.87 -2.67
CA PHE A 162 -12.41 10.88 -3.30
C PHE A 162 -12.26 10.82 -4.81
N ASN A 163 -12.91 9.85 -5.45
CA ASN A 163 -13.01 9.80 -6.91
C ASN A 163 -14.23 10.60 -7.39
N GLY A 164 -14.00 11.80 -7.91
CA GLY A 164 -15.04 12.69 -8.44
C GLY A 164 -15.50 12.37 -9.87
N GLY A 165 -14.62 11.75 -10.67
CA GLY A 165 -14.88 11.35 -12.05
C GLY A 165 -14.47 12.35 -13.12
N GLY A 166 -13.32 13.02 -12.97
CA GLY A 166 -12.65 13.68 -14.09
C GLY A 166 -12.11 12.65 -15.09
N GLU A 167 -12.23 12.92 -16.39
CA GLU A 167 -11.85 11.99 -17.45
C GLU A 167 -10.35 11.65 -17.44
N ASP A 168 -9.50 12.49 -16.83
CA ASP A 168 -8.03 12.34 -16.76
C ASP A 168 -7.48 12.33 -15.31
N ASP A 169 -8.34 12.05 -14.32
CA ASP A 169 -7.91 12.08 -12.92
C ASP A 169 -7.00 10.87 -12.60
N GLU A 170 -5.81 11.14 -12.06
CA GLU A 170 -4.86 10.15 -11.53
C GLU A 170 -4.76 10.25 -10.01
N LEU A 171 -4.57 9.10 -9.37
CA LEU A 171 -4.13 8.94 -7.98
C LEU A 171 -2.60 8.98 -7.93
#